data_AF-A0A257W4G5-F1
#
_entry.id   AF-A0A257W4G5-F1
#
_cell.length_a   1.000
_cell.length_b   1.000
_cell.length_c   1.000
_cell.angle_alpha   90.00
_cell.angle_beta   90.00
_cell.angle_gamma   90.00
#
_symmetry.space_group_name_H-M   'P 1'
#
loop_
_entity.id
_entity.type
_entity.pdbx_description
1 polymer ?
#
loop_
_entity_poly.entity_id
_entity_poly.type
_entity_poly.pdbx_seq_one_letter_code
_entity_poly.pdbx_strand_id
1 'polypeptide(L)'
;MTAIPLENTPGLGGMARTDEQGKFQLLHARGEQGLPPGEYKLTVSLRKRKDGSVPSLNDPTPPIESDAVETLPPAYSDPQVSQLTASVTDGGQPLTIKLSSSQK
;
A
#
# COMPACT_ATOMS: atom_id res chain seq x y z
N MET A 1 -0.10 -0.97 2.42
CA MET A 1 -0.30 -0.42 1.06
C MET A 1 -1.79 -0.27 0.80
N THR A 2 -2.17 0.80 0.11
CA THR A 2 -3.54 1.04 -0.36
C THR A 2 -3.51 1.25 -1.87
N ALA A 3 -4.50 0.74 -2.58
CA ALA A 3 -4.74 0.97 -4.00
C ALA A 3 -6.00 1.81 -4.16
N ILE A 4 -5.89 2.95 -4.82
CA ILE A 4 -6.93 3.96 -5.00
C ILE A 4 -7.28 3.99 -6.50
N PRO A 5 -8.53 3.75 -6.90
CA PRO A 5 -8.91 3.75 -8.31
C PRO A 5 -8.71 5.15 -8.91
N LEU A 6 -8.23 5.21 -10.16
CA LEU A 6 -8.26 6.43 -10.96
C LEU A 6 -9.63 6.58 -11.66
N GLU A 7 -9.89 7.73 -12.28
CA GLU A 7 -11.24 8.14 -12.71
C GLU A 7 -11.96 7.17 -13.67
N ASN A 8 -11.22 6.34 -14.40
CA ASN A 8 -11.77 5.34 -15.33
C ASN A 8 -11.93 3.93 -14.71
N THR A 9 -11.56 3.75 -13.44
CA THR A 9 -11.46 2.44 -12.78
C THR A 9 -12.64 2.21 -11.82
N PRO A 10 -13.52 1.23 -12.06
CA PRO A 10 -14.68 1.00 -11.23
C PRO A 10 -14.32 0.36 -9.87
N GLY A 11 -15.06 0.71 -8.82
CA GLY A 11 -14.96 0.10 -7.49
C GLY A 11 -14.47 1.06 -6.42
N LEU A 12 -14.00 0.51 -5.29
CA LEU A 12 -13.54 1.26 -4.11
C LEU A 12 -12.03 1.14 -3.88
N GLY A 13 -11.30 0.50 -4.79
CA GLY A 13 -9.91 0.13 -4.56
C GLY A 13 -9.76 -0.94 -3.49
N GLY A 14 -8.60 -0.98 -2.83
CA GLY A 14 -8.29 -2.05 -1.90
C GLY A 14 -7.05 -1.80 -1.05
N MET A 15 -6.73 -2.78 -0.22
CA MET A 15 -5.64 -2.74 0.73
C MET A 15 -4.76 -3.98 0.60
N ALA A 16 -3.49 -3.84 0.97
CA ALA A 16 -2.51 -4.91 1.00
C ALA A 16 -1.52 -4.68 2.15
N ARG A 17 -1.27 -5.68 3.00
CA ARG A 17 -0.09 -5.69 3.88
C ARG A 17 1.01 -6.48 3.18
N THR A 18 2.21 -5.92 3.17
CA THR A 18 3.41 -6.58 2.67
C THR A 18 4.02 -7.45 3.77
N ASP A 19 4.49 -8.64 3.42
CA ASP A 19 5.20 -9.55 4.32
C ASP A 19 6.70 -9.21 4.41
N GLU A 20 7.42 -9.96 5.24
CA GLU A 20 8.87 -9.81 5.46
C GLU A 20 9.72 -10.16 4.21
N GLN A 21 9.11 -10.80 3.21
CA GLN A 21 9.75 -11.15 1.93
C GLN A 21 9.44 -10.13 0.82
N GLY A 22 8.72 -9.04 1.13
CA GLY A 22 8.31 -8.02 0.16
C GLY A 22 7.10 -8.41 -0.70
N LYS A 23 6.45 -9.56 -0.44
CA LYS A 23 5.26 -10.01 -1.14
C LYS A 23 4.01 -9.45 -0.48
N PHE A 24 2.92 -9.33 -1.22
CA PHE A 24 1.66 -8.83 -0.70
C PHE A 24 0.48 -9.50 -1.43
N GLN A 25 -0.69 -9.52 -0.79
CA GLN A 25 -1.96 -9.81 -1.45
C GLN A 25 -2.80 -8.54 -1.46
N LEU A 26 -3.33 -8.17 -2.62
CA LEU A 26 -4.34 -7.13 -2.74
C LEU A 26 -5.71 -7.72 -2.40
N LEU A 27 -6.42 -7.05 -1.50
CA LEU A 27 -7.80 -7.33 -1.13
C LEU A 27 -8.64 -6.10 -1.49
N HIS A 28 -9.69 -6.30 -2.29
CA HIS A 28 -10.70 -5.29 -2.59
C HIS A 28 -11.33 -4.79 -1.27
N ALA A 29 -11.80 -3.54 -1.23
CA ALA A 29 -12.36 -2.94 -0.01
C ALA A 29 -13.58 -3.69 0.57
N ARG A 30 -14.16 -4.65 -0.17
CA ARG A 30 -15.24 -5.55 0.27
C ARG A 30 -14.76 -6.88 0.88
N GLY A 31 -13.45 -7.10 0.98
CA GLY A 31 -12.84 -8.35 1.48
C GLY A 31 -12.56 -9.41 0.42
N GLU A 32 -12.93 -9.17 -0.83
CA GLU A 32 -12.67 -10.07 -1.97
C GLU A 32 -11.18 -10.03 -2.37
N GLN A 33 -10.63 -11.13 -2.86
CA GLN A 33 -9.23 -11.17 -3.32
C GLN A 33 -9.07 -10.50 -4.68
N GLY A 34 -7.97 -9.74 -4.85
CA GLY A 34 -7.66 -9.00 -6.07
C GLY A 34 -8.31 -7.62 -6.13
N LEU A 35 -8.40 -7.09 -7.35
CA LEU A 35 -9.05 -5.83 -7.71
C LEU A 35 -9.70 -5.99 -9.09
N PRO A 36 -10.79 -5.27 -9.41
CA PRO A 36 -11.30 -5.24 -10.77
C PRO A 36 -10.28 -4.59 -11.73
N PRO A 37 -10.26 -4.96 -13.02
CA PRO A 37 -9.33 -4.41 -14.00
C PRO A 37 -9.42 -2.88 -14.14
N GLY A 38 -8.27 -2.24 -14.35
CA GLY A 38 -8.14 -0.78 -14.49
C GLY A 38 -6.87 -0.21 -13.87
N GLU A 39 -6.75 1.11 -13.86
CA GLU A 39 -5.60 1.83 -13.29
C GLU A 39 -5.85 2.31 -11.85
N TYR A 40 -4.82 2.15 -11.02
CA TYR A 40 -4.82 2.53 -9.61
C TYR A 40 -3.61 3.39 -9.28
N LYS A 41 -3.80 4.47 -8.51
CA LYS A 41 -2.71 5.06 -7.72
C LYS A 41 -2.47 4.18 -6.51
N LEU A 42 -1.21 3.93 -6.16
CA LEU A 42 -0.83 3.19 -4.97
C LEU A 42 -0.24 4.13 -3.91
N THR A 43 -0.42 3.76 -2.64
CA THR A 43 0.38 4.31 -1.53
C THR A 43 0.99 3.18 -0.70
N VAL A 44 2.28 3.28 -0.41
CA VAL A 44 3.01 2.35 0.43
C VAL A 44 3.50 3.10 1.67
N SER A 45 2.99 2.68 2.83
CA SER A 45 3.35 3.16 4.15
C SER A 45 4.14 2.06 4.87
N LEU A 46 5.25 2.42 5.49
CA LEU A 46 6.08 1.59 6.36
C LEU A 46 6.35 2.38 7.64
N ARG A 47 5.41 2.32 8.59
CA ARG A 47 5.59 2.92 9.91
C ARG A 47 6.51 2.05 10.78
N LYS A 48 7.51 2.66 11.42
CA LYS A 48 8.44 2.00 12.36
C LYS A 48 8.48 2.75 13.69
N ARG A 49 8.50 2.01 14.78
CA ARG A 49 8.74 2.50 16.15
C ARG A 49 10.14 3.11 16.28
N LYS A 50 10.42 3.85 17.36
CA LYS A 50 11.77 4.40 17.63
C LYS A 50 12.86 3.32 17.74
N ASP A 51 12.44 2.12 18.17
CA ASP A 51 13.21 0.88 18.24
C ASP A 51 13.48 0.24 16.86
N GLY A 52 12.87 0.75 15.79
CA GLY A 52 12.98 0.21 14.42
C GLY A 52 12.01 -0.92 14.10
N SER A 53 11.38 -1.52 15.12
CA SER A 53 10.31 -2.52 14.98
C SER A 53 9.08 -1.96 14.27
N VAL A 54 8.43 -2.80 13.45
CA VAL A 54 7.18 -2.46 12.74
C VAL A 54 5.99 -2.84 13.64
N PRO A 55 4.95 -1.99 13.77
CA PRO A 55 3.74 -2.35 14.51
C PRO A 55 3.11 -3.66 14.02
N SER A 56 2.60 -4.47 14.95
CA SER A 56 1.97 -5.74 14.62
C SER A 56 0.60 -5.51 13.94
N LEU A 57 -0.02 -6.55 13.39
CA LEU A 57 -1.35 -6.42 12.76
C LEU A 57 -2.46 -6.34 13.81
N ASN A 58 -2.25 -7.02 14.94
CA ASN A 58 -3.16 -7.06 16.09
C ASN A 58 -2.72 -6.09 17.20
N ASP A 59 -1.94 -5.06 16.86
CA ASP A 59 -1.44 -4.04 17.81
C ASP A 59 -2.65 -3.20 18.27
N PRO A 60 -3.07 -3.25 19.55
CA PRO A 60 -4.28 -2.57 19.99
C PRO A 60 -4.08 -1.06 20.16
N THR A 61 -2.83 -0.58 20.12
CA THR A 61 -2.50 0.84 20.22
C THR A 61 -3.04 1.60 19.01
N PRO A 62 -3.97 2.55 19.18
CA PRO A 62 -4.54 3.27 18.05
C PRO A 62 -3.49 4.15 17.35
N PRO A 63 -3.66 4.49 16.05
CA PRO A 63 -2.61 5.12 15.25
C PRO A 63 -2.09 6.49 15.72
N ILE A 64 -2.78 7.12 16.68
CA ILE A 64 -2.45 8.39 17.33
C ILE A 64 -1.64 8.22 18.64
N GLU A 65 -1.75 7.08 19.32
CA GLU A 65 -0.93 6.71 20.48
C GLU A 65 0.31 5.89 20.05
N SER A 66 0.36 5.43 18.81
CA SER A 66 1.48 4.70 18.25
C SER A 66 2.69 5.61 18.01
N ASP A 67 3.82 5.30 18.64
CA ASP A 67 5.12 5.97 18.43
C ASP A 67 5.70 5.76 17.03
N ALA A 68 5.08 4.89 16.22
CA ALA A 68 5.59 4.50 14.92
C ALA A 68 5.43 5.62 13.89
N VAL A 69 6.55 6.16 13.42
CA VAL A 69 6.62 7.21 12.38
C VAL A 69 6.70 6.58 10.99
N GLU A 70 6.15 7.26 9.98
CA GLU A 70 6.31 6.84 8.58
C GLU A 70 7.78 6.96 8.16
N THR A 71 8.29 5.96 7.44
CA THR A 71 9.71 5.91 7.02
C THR A 71 9.92 5.96 5.50
N LEU A 72 8.86 5.90 4.70
CA LEU A 72 8.92 6.08 3.25
C LEU A 72 8.64 7.54 2.84
N PRO A 73 9.36 8.09 1.84
CA PRO A 73 9.11 9.43 1.31
C PRO A 73 7.64 9.65 0.88
N PRO A 74 7.10 10.88 0.97
CA PRO A 74 5.72 11.20 0.56
C PRO A 74 5.37 10.77 -0.88
N ALA A 75 6.35 10.76 -1.80
CA ALA A 75 6.20 10.25 -3.16
C ALA A 75 5.78 8.76 -3.25
N TYR A 76 5.81 8.03 -2.12
CA TYR A 76 5.26 6.68 -1.96
C TYR A 76 4.16 6.60 -0.89
N SER A 77 4.28 7.34 0.21
CA SER A 77 3.40 7.20 1.38
C SER A 77 2.16 8.11 1.38
N ASP A 78 2.17 9.22 0.64
CA ASP A 78 1.10 10.24 0.62
C ASP A 78 0.18 10.06 -0.61
N PRO A 79 -1.16 9.95 -0.46
CA PRO A 79 -2.07 9.73 -1.59
C PRO A 79 -2.19 10.94 -2.55
N GLN A 80 -1.90 12.15 -2.09
CA GLN A 80 -1.94 13.34 -2.94
C GLN A 80 -0.73 13.36 -3.87
N VAL A 81 0.48 13.21 -3.32
CA VAL A 81 1.75 13.33 -4.09
C VAL A 81 2.39 12.01 -4.51
N SER A 82 1.83 10.84 -4.15
CA SER A 82 2.36 9.54 -4.61
C SER A 82 2.35 9.43 -6.14
N GLN A 83 3.50 8.98 -6.65
CA GLN A 83 3.77 8.73 -8.07
C GLN A 83 3.67 7.24 -8.44
N LEU A 84 3.35 6.37 -7.48
CA LEU A 84 3.16 4.96 -7.75
C LEU A 84 1.82 4.72 -8.45
N THR A 85 1.86 4.16 -9.65
CA THR A 85 0.69 3.69 -10.38
C THR A 85 0.80 2.19 -10.68
N ALA A 86 -0.36 1.56 -10.88
CA ALA A 86 -0.47 0.15 -11.25
C ALA A 86 -1.66 -0.05 -12.18
N SER A 87 -1.45 -0.79 -13.27
CA SER A 87 -2.54 -1.30 -14.10
C SER A 87 -2.83 -2.74 -13.70
N VAL A 88 -4.08 -3.03 -13.35
CA VAL A 88 -4.58 -4.38 -13.08
C VAL A 88 -5.25 -4.89 -14.34
N THR A 89 -4.73 -6.00 -14.87
CA THR A 89 -5.25 -6.68 -16.06
C THR A 89 -6.21 -7.80 -15.67
N ASP A 90 -7.21 -8.05 -16.53
CA ASP A 90 -8.03 -9.27 -16.43
C ASP A 90 -7.12 -10.49 -16.65
N GLY A 91 -7.15 -11.44 -15.71
CA GLY A 91 -6.19 -12.56 -15.64
C GLY A 91 -5.32 -12.63 -14.38
N GLY A 92 -5.46 -11.69 -13.42
CA GLY A 92 -4.94 -11.85 -12.05
C GLY A 92 -3.41 -11.88 -11.93
N GLN A 93 -2.70 -11.18 -12.81
CA GLN A 93 -1.23 -11.20 -12.88
C GLN A 93 -0.57 -10.60 -11.62
N PRO A 94 0.59 -11.12 -11.17
CA PRO A 94 1.27 -10.61 -9.98
C PRO A 94 1.87 -9.22 -10.22
N LEU A 95 1.20 -8.21 -9.68
CA LEU A 95 1.64 -6.81 -9.73
C LEU A 95 3.01 -6.64 -9.06
N THR A 96 4.01 -6.18 -9.82
CA THR A 96 5.37 -5.93 -9.31
C THR A 96 5.60 -4.42 -9.15
N ILE A 97 5.75 -3.97 -7.91
CA ILE A 97 5.96 -2.55 -7.57
C ILE A 97 7.44 -2.37 -7.19
N LYS A 98 8.12 -1.41 -7.84
CA LYS A 98 9.51 -1.05 -7.50
C LYS A 98 9.52 0.25 -6.72
N LEU A 99 9.92 0.18 -5.45
CA LEU A 99 10.21 1.35 -4.62
C LEU A 99 11.64 1.81 -4.89
N SER A 100 11.77 2.86 -5.70
CA SER A 100 13.07 3.44 -6.07
C SER A 100 13.62 4.32 -4.94
N SER A 101 14.07 3.72 -3.84
CA SER A 101 14.71 4.39 -2.69
C SER A 101 16.06 5.02 -3.04
N SER A 102 16.03 6.03 -3.92
CA SER A 102 17.15 6.89 -4.29
C SER A 102 17.29 8.01 -3.26
N GLN A 103 17.49 7.63 -1.99
CA GLN A 103 17.93 8.54 -0.95
C GLN A 103 19.46 8.52 -0.94
N LYS A 104 20.06 9.64 -1.30
CA LYS A 104 21.50 9.87 -1.41
C LYS A 104 21.95 10.85 -0.34
#